data_AF-A0A392QJT9-F1
#
_entry.id   AF-A0A392QJT9-F1
#
_cell.length_a   1.000
_cell.length_b   1.000
_cell.length_c   1.000
_cell.angle_alpha   90.00
_cell.angle_beta   90.00
_cell.angle_gamma   90.00
#
_symmetry.space_group_name_H-M   'P 1'
#
loop_
_entity.id
_entity.type
_entity.pdbx_description
1 polymer ?
#
loop_
_entity_poly.entity_id
_entity_poly.type
_entity_poly.pdbx_seq_one_letter_code
_entity_poly.pdbx_strand_id
1 'polypeptide(L)'
;MVRLHFCEVDCRIKILGDRVFQIFIDDTLAEENADVIGWAGAPLIPVHKDYAVSMYIQEGDSEIERVNLSIKLHRLPKSMFTVYRDVTLNGIEIFKISDTNYNLAGSNPKSIVLSPKQQILPSQKSKKSTLVIIVVVGVKVLNKGPIPRKRPRQK
;
A
#
# COMPACT_ATOMS: atom_id res chain seq x y z
N MET A 1 -0.94 15.66 17.45
CA MET A 1 -1.33 14.59 18.38
C MET A 1 -1.56 13.32 17.60
N VAL A 2 -1.05 12.20 18.11
CA VAL A 2 -1.34 10.85 17.61
C VAL A 2 -2.10 10.13 18.71
N ARG A 3 -3.33 9.67 18.43
CA ARG A 3 -4.12 8.84 19.34
C ARG A 3 -4.14 7.41 18.82
N LEU A 4 -3.58 6.49 19.60
CA LEU A 4 -3.55 5.06 19.29
C LEU A 4 -4.63 4.36 20.11
N HIS A 5 -5.49 3.61 19.42
CA HIS A 5 -6.58 2.85 20.03
C HIS A 5 -6.20 1.37 20.12
N PHE A 6 -6.42 0.79 21.29
CA PHE A 6 -6.10 -0.59 21.61
C PHE A 6 -7.30 -1.29 22.25
N CYS A 7 -7.43 -2.58 21.99
CA CYS A 7 -8.35 -3.49 22.64
C CYS A 7 -7.78 -4.89 22.46
N GLU A 8 -7.51 -5.58 23.56
CA GLU A 8 -7.01 -6.95 23.50
C GLU A 8 -8.15 -7.91 23.14
N VAL A 9 -8.17 -8.38 21.89
CA VAL A 9 -9.21 -9.26 21.36
C VAL A 9 -8.76 -10.72 21.22
N ASP A 10 -7.46 -11.00 21.38
CA ASP A 10 -6.95 -12.37 21.36
C ASP A 10 -7.29 -13.06 22.69
N CYS A 11 -8.08 -14.13 22.64
CA CYS A 11 -8.50 -14.88 23.81
C CYS A 11 -7.36 -15.57 24.57
N ARG A 12 -6.15 -15.64 23.98
CA ARG A 12 -4.94 -16.21 24.58
C ARG A 12 -4.20 -15.21 25.46
N ILE A 13 -4.44 -13.92 25.31
CA ILE A 13 -3.82 -12.83 26.06
C ILE A 13 -4.81 -12.39 27.14
N LYS A 14 -4.48 -12.64 28.40
CA LYS A 14 -5.42 -12.52 29.51
C LYS A 14 -4.90 -11.69 30.67
N ILE A 15 -3.59 -11.68 30.87
CA ILE A 15 -2.96 -11.05 32.04
C ILE A 15 -1.82 -10.11 31.64
N LEU A 16 -1.41 -9.30 32.60
CA LEU A 16 -0.25 -8.40 32.49
C LEU A 16 0.99 -9.17 32.02
N GLY A 17 1.74 -8.59 31.08
CA GLY A 17 2.98 -9.15 30.55
C GLY A 17 2.79 -10.20 29.46
N ASP A 18 1.56 -10.68 29.21
CA ASP A 18 1.29 -11.65 28.15
C ASP A 18 1.74 -11.11 26.79
N ARG A 19 1.41 -9.85 26.48
CA ARG A 19 1.89 -9.17 25.29
C ARG A 19 2.39 -7.77 25.64
N VAL A 20 3.69 -7.58 25.49
CA VAL A 20 4.35 -6.29 25.69
C VAL A 20 5.14 -5.94 24.42
N PHE A 21 5.00 -4.69 23.97
CA PHE A 21 5.70 -4.18 22.79
C PHE A 21 6.13 -2.73 22.97
N GLN A 22 6.95 -2.24 22.06
CA GLN A 22 7.42 -0.86 22.02
C GLN A 22 6.66 -0.07 20.97
N ILE A 23 6.44 1.22 21.25
CA ILE A 23 5.84 2.18 20.31
C ILE A 23 6.88 3.25 20.03
N PHE A 24 7.21 3.41 18.75
CA PHE A 24 8.04 4.49 18.26
C PHE A 24 7.18 5.45 17.44
N ILE A 25 7.37 6.74 17.66
CA ILE A 25 6.71 7.80 16.90
C ILE A 25 7.80 8.77 16.46
N ASP A 26 7.86 9.03 15.16
CA ASP A 26 8.93 9.79 14.53
C ASP A 26 10.33 9.25 14.89
N ASP A 27 10.48 7.93 14.76
CA ASP A 27 11.69 7.16 15.10
C ASP A 27 12.20 7.31 16.55
N THR A 28 11.42 7.98 17.40
CA THR A 28 11.70 8.15 18.83
C THR A 28 10.86 7.18 19.63
N LEU A 29 11.46 6.55 20.65
CA LEU A 29 10.75 5.64 21.55
C LEU A 29 9.74 6.44 22.39
N ALA A 30 8.45 6.27 22.09
CA ALA A 30 7.35 6.95 22.76
C ALA A 30 6.79 6.12 23.94
N GLU A 31 6.82 4.79 23.82
CA GLU A 31 6.38 3.87 24.86
C GLU A 31 7.31 2.64 24.89
N GLU A 32 7.95 2.39 26.02
CA GLU A 32 8.90 1.27 26.17
C GLU A 32 8.19 -0.06 26.42
N ASN A 33 7.10 -0.04 27.20
CA ASN A 33 6.41 -1.23 27.65
C ASN A 33 4.89 -1.06 27.46
N ALA A 34 4.44 -1.10 26.21
CA ALA A 34 3.03 -1.10 25.87
C ALA A 34 2.38 -2.44 26.22
N ASP A 35 1.53 -2.44 27.23
CA ASP A 35 0.73 -3.58 27.66
C ASP A 35 -0.76 -3.18 27.68
N VAL A 36 -1.52 -3.72 26.73
CA VAL A 36 -2.94 -3.37 26.57
C VAL A 36 -3.77 -3.88 27.76
N ILE A 37 -3.47 -5.07 28.29
CA ILE A 37 -4.15 -5.58 29.49
C ILE A 37 -3.84 -4.70 30.69
N GLY A 38 -2.59 -4.22 30.79
CA GLY A 38 -2.20 -3.31 31.87
C GLY A 38 -2.88 -1.95 31.83
N TRP A 39 -3.16 -1.43 30.64
CA TRP A 39 -3.91 -0.18 30.51
C TRP A 39 -5.41 -0.35 30.68
N ALA A 40 -5.98 -1.42 30.11
CA ALA A 40 -7.43 -1.63 30.09
C ALA A 40 -7.97 -2.34 31.34
N GLY A 41 -7.12 -3.06 32.06
CA GLY A 41 -7.45 -3.85 33.25
C GLY A 41 -8.00 -5.26 32.95
N ALA A 42 -8.51 -5.51 31.74
CA ALA A 42 -8.97 -6.82 31.27
C ALA A 42 -9.03 -6.90 29.73
N PRO A 43 -9.12 -8.11 29.14
CA PRO A 43 -9.37 -8.28 27.71
C PRO A 43 -10.72 -7.70 27.28
N LEU A 44 -10.86 -7.39 25.99
CA LEU A 44 -12.08 -6.85 25.35
C LEU A 44 -12.54 -5.48 25.88
N ILE A 45 -11.70 -4.79 26.65
CA ILE A 45 -11.93 -3.41 27.09
C ILE A 45 -11.10 -2.47 26.20
N PRO A 46 -11.74 -1.54 25.44
CA PRO A 46 -11.01 -0.59 24.61
C PRO A 46 -10.36 0.50 25.46
N VAL A 47 -9.13 0.87 25.10
CA VAL A 47 -8.35 1.95 25.70
C VAL A 47 -7.63 2.72 24.61
N HIS A 48 -7.34 4.00 24.83
CA HIS A 48 -6.53 4.80 23.92
C HIS A 48 -5.37 5.49 24.64
N LYS A 49 -4.32 5.81 23.87
CA LYS A 49 -3.15 6.54 24.32
C LYS A 49 -2.87 7.70 23.38
N ASP A 50 -2.67 8.88 23.95
CA ASP A 50 -2.39 10.11 23.23
C ASP A 50 -0.91 10.47 23.35
N TYR A 51 -0.29 10.74 22.21
CA TYR A 51 1.10 11.15 22.10
C TYR A 51 1.17 12.52 21.42
N ALA A 52 1.85 13.47 22.07
CA ALA A 52 2.20 14.75 21.47
C ALA A 52 3.48 14.57 20.65
N VAL A 53 3.47 15.08 19.42
CA VAL A 53 4.61 14.99 18.49
C VAL A 53 4.89 16.39 17.98
N SER A 54 6.11 16.86 18.18
CA SER A 54 6.60 18.12 17.63
C SER A 54 7.27 17.83 16.30
N MET A 55 6.71 18.38 15.23
CA MET A 55 7.25 18.25 13.88
C MET A 55 7.86 19.58 13.47
N TYR A 56 9.14 19.56 13.09
CA TYR A 56 9.87 20.74 12.64
C TYR A 56 10.20 20.60 11.16
N ILE A 57 10.01 21.67 10.40
CA ILE A 57 10.51 21.77 9.02
C ILE A 57 11.96 22.25 9.13
N GLN A 58 12.91 21.54 8.54
CA GLN A 58 14.28 22.05 8.49
C GLN A 58 14.35 23.25 7.53
N GLU A 59 14.86 24.36 8.05
CA GLU A 59 14.96 25.62 7.33
C GLU A 59 16.12 25.54 6.33
N GLY A 60 15.81 25.53 5.03
CA GLY A 60 16.83 25.52 3.97
C GLY A 60 16.54 24.59 2.80
N ASP A 61 15.61 23.64 2.94
CA ASP A 61 15.16 22.87 1.78
C ASP A 61 14.10 23.68 1.02
N SER A 62 14.43 24.04 -0.21
CA SER A 62 13.61 24.89 -1.09
C SER A 62 12.32 24.20 -1.55
N GLU A 63 12.13 22.94 -1.17
CA GLU A 63 10.88 22.22 -1.27
C GLU A 63 10.10 22.32 0.03
N ILE A 64 8.79 22.60 -0.06
CA ILE A 64 7.87 22.43 1.06
C ILE A 64 7.88 20.92 1.32
N GLU A 65 8.86 20.49 2.10
CA GLU A 65 9.15 19.09 2.31
C GLU A 65 7.98 18.54 3.12
N ARG A 66 7.31 17.55 2.56
CA ARG A 66 6.25 16.84 3.28
C ARG A 66 6.89 16.29 4.54
N VAL A 67 6.48 16.78 5.71
CA VAL A 67 6.95 16.19 6.96
C VAL A 67 6.31 14.80 7.08
N ASN A 68 7.14 13.77 7.05
CA ASN A 68 6.70 12.39 7.16
C ASN A 68 6.61 12.02 8.63
N LEU A 69 5.41 11.66 9.10
CA LEU A 69 5.23 11.07 10.43
C LEU A 69 5.37 9.56 10.34
N SER A 70 6.32 8.98 11.06
CA SER A 70 6.43 7.52 11.22
C SER A 70 5.79 7.07 12.54
N ILE A 71 5.07 5.94 12.51
CA ILE A 71 4.57 5.25 13.70
C ILE A 71 4.95 3.78 13.53
N LYS A 72 5.75 3.24 14.46
CA LYS A 72 6.24 1.86 14.42
C LYS A 72 5.89 1.14 15.70
N LEU A 73 5.32 -0.05 15.56
CA LEU A 73 5.12 -0.97 16.67
C LEU A 73 6.18 -2.07 16.56
N HIS A 74 7.03 -2.17 17.57
CA HIS A 74 8.12 -3.13 17.59
C HIS A 74 7.88 -4.16 18.70
N ARG A 75 8.02 -5.44 18.36
CA ARG A 75 8.07 -6.51 19.38
C ARG A 75 9.18 -6.22 20.39
N LEU A 76 8.97 -6.60 21.64
CA LEU A 76 9.98 -6.43 22.67
C LEU A 76 11.29 -7.17 22.31
N PRO A 77 12.48 -6.60 22.59
CA PRO A 77 13.76 -7.26 22.36
C PRO A 77 13.83 -8.64 23.03
N LYS A 78 14.62 -9.57 22.46
CA LYS A 78 14.76 -10.94 23.00
C LYS A 78 15.32 -10.98 24.43
N SER A 79 16.03 -9.96 24.85
CA SER A 79 16.56 -9.81 26.21
C SER A 79 15.47 -9.55 27.26
N MET A 80 14.30 -9.08 26.84
CA MET A 80 13.15 -8.82 27.72
C MET A 80 12.10 -9.92 27.56
N PHE A 81 11.34 -10.15 28.62
CA PHE A 81 10.35 -11.22 28.70
C PHE A 81 8.94 -10.74 28.36
N THR A 82 8.26 -11.49 27.49
CA THR A 82 6.81 -11.43 27.24
C THR A 82 6.38 -12.80 26.71
N VAL A 83 5.15 -13.21 26.99
CA VAL A 83 4.64 -14.55 26.61
C VAL A 83 4.43 -14.64 25.10
N TYR A 84 3.82 -13.61 24.52
CA TYR A 84 3.52 -13.48 23.10
C TYR A 84 4.34 -12.35 22.50
N ARG A 85 5.20 -12.72 21.54
CA ARG A 85 6.10 -11.78 20.84
C ARG A 85 5.49 -11.28 19.55
N ASP A 86 4.45 -10.49 19.68
CA ASP A 86 3.76 -9.79 18.62
C ASP A 86 3.37 -8.37 19.07
N VAL A 87 2.63 -7.66 18.22
CA VAL A 87 2.17 -6.30 18.47
C VAL A 87 0.70 -6.20 18.09
N THR A 88 -0.01 -5.21 18.61
CA THR A 88 -1.42 -4.98 18.26
C THR A 88 -1.73 -3.51 18.12
N LEU A 89 -2.73 -3.20 17.31
CA LEU A 89 -3.28 -1.87 17.13
C LEU A 89 -4.67 -2.00 16.52
N ASN A 90 -5.66 -1.32 17.10
CA ASN A 90 -7.05 -1.41 16.65
C ASN A 90 -7.45 -0.18 15.83
N GLY A 91 -6.88 0.98 16.11
CA GLY A 91 -7.16 2.21 15.37
C GLY A 91 -6.11 3.30 15.61
N ILE A 92 -6.06 4.26 14.69
CA ILE A 92 -5.18 5.43 14.77
C ILE A 92 -5.98 6.66 14.38
N GLU A 93 -5.82 7.73 15.16
CA GLU A 93 -6.26 9.07 14.80
C GLU A 93 -5.08 10.04 14.87
N ILE A 94 -5.01 10.97 13.92
CA ILE A 94 -3.92 11.95 13.84
C ILE A 94 -4.55 13.33 13.72
N PHE A 95 -4.19 14.22 14.65
CA PHE A 95 -4.71 15.58 14.71
C PHE A 95 -3.58 16.58 14.63
N LYS A 96 -3.73 17.58 13.75
CA LYS A 96 -2.92 18.79 13.79
C LYS A 96 -3.40 19.66 14.97
N ILE A 97 -2.48 20.04 15.84
CA ILE A 97 -2.74 21.00 16.91
C ILE A 97 -2.40 22.39 16.36
N SER A 98 -3.17 23.40 16.75
CA SER A 98 -2.91 24.77 16.33
C SER A 98 -1.55 25.26 16.82
N ASP A 99 -0.90 26.09 16.02
CA ASP A 99 0.31 26.78 16.46
C ASP A 99 -0.01 27.83 17.54
N THR A 100 1.01 28.58 17.98
CA THR A 100 0.86 29.65 18.97
C THR A 100 -0.04 30.80 18.51
N ASN A 101 -0.33 30.89 17.20
CA ASN A 101 -1.22 31.87 16.59
C ASN A 101 -2.63 31.30 16.35
N TYR A 102 -2.96 30.15 16.93
CA TYR A 102 -4.23 29.44 16.74
C TYR A 102 -4.51 29.03 15.28
N ASN A 103 -3.47 28.85 14.48
CA ASN A 103 -3.60 28.53 13.06
C ASN A 103 -3.43 27.02 12.81
N LEU A 104 -4.27 26.48 11.92
CA LEU A 104 -4.22 25.09 11.44
C LEU A 104 -3.87 24.99 9.95
N ALA A 105 -3.79 26.10 9.22
CA ALA A 105 -3.41 26.11 7.82
C ALA A 105 -2.01 25.50 7.63
N GLY A 106 -1.89 24.57 6.69
CA GLY A 106 -0.60 24.11 6.19
C GLY A 106 -0.30 24.80 4.87
N SER A 107 0.96 24.79 4.45
CA SER A 107 1.32 25.19 3.09
C SER A 107 0.70 24.23 2.08
N ASN A 108 0.28 24.76 0.93
CA ASN A 108 -0.21 23.92 -0.16
C ASN A 108 0.91 22.98 -0.62
N PRO A 109 0.65 21.67 -0.78
CA PRO A 109 1.64 20.76 -1.32
C PRO A 109 2.04 21.22 -2.72
N LYS A 110 3.35 21.21 -3.02
CA LYS A 110 3.82 21.47 -4.39
C LYS A 110 3.15 20.47 -5.33
N SER A 111 2.55 20.95 -6.43
CA SER A 111 2.04 20.07 -7.46
C SER A 111 3.20 19.25 -8.01
N ILE A 112 3.11 17.92 -7.94
CA ILE A 112 3.99 17.08 -8.75
C ILE A 112 3.58 17.38 -10.19
N VAL A 113 4.35 18.24 -10.87
CA VAL A 113 4.20 18.41 -12.30
C VAL A 113 4.71 17.10 -12.90
N LEU A 114 3.81 16.13 -13.08
CA LEU A 114 4.01 15.07 -14.03
C LEU A 114 3.95 15.74 -15.41
N SER A 115 5.01 16.44 -15.79
CA SER A 115 5.20 16.83 -17.18
C SER A 115 5.13 15.53 -17.96
N PRO A 116 4.14 15.32 -18.85
CA PRO A 116 4.26 14.29 -19.84
C PRO A 116 5.57 14.64 -20.55
N LYS A 117 6.57 13.75 -20.52
CA LYS A 117 7.69 13.88 -21.47
C LYS A 117 7.00 13.98 -22.82
N GLN A 118 7.03 15.17 -23.42
CA GLN A 118 6.66 15.34 -24.82
C GLN A 118 7.68 14.48 -25.57
N GLN A 119 7.28 13.24 -25.86
CA GLN A 119 7.91 12.49 -26.91
C GLN A 119 7.62 13.30 -28.17
N ILE A 120 8.62 14.02 -28.64
CA ILE A 120 8.60 14.60 -29.97
C ILE A 120 8.51 13.42 -30.93
N LEU A 121 7.29 13.05 -31.29
CA LEU A 121 7.05 12.08 -32.35
C LEU A 121 7.40 12.78 -33.67
N PRO A 122 8.29 12.23 -34.50
CA PRO A 122 8.64 12.87 -35.76
C PRO A 122 7.38 13.00 -36.62
N SER A 123 7.12 14.24 -37.06
CA SER A 123 6.04 14.62 -37.98
C SER A 123 6.01 13.68 -39.19
N GLN A 124 4.97 12.84 -39.27
CA GLN A 124 4.65 12.11 -40.49
C GLN A 124 3.42 12.74 -41.16
N LYS A 125 3.72 13.36 -42.30
CA LYS A 125 2.77 13.95 -43.24
C LYS A 125 1.62 12.98 -43.54
N SER A 126 0.40 13.50 -43.49
CA SER A 126 -0.81 12.75 -43.82
C SER A 126 -0.76 12.27 -45.28
N LYS A 127 -0.89 10.96 -45.48
CA LYS A 127 -1.24 10.39 -46.78
C LYS A 127 -2.61 9.73 -46.63
N LYS A 128 -3.59 10.27 -47.37
CA LYS A 128 -4.94 9.72 -47.45
C LYS A 128 -4.85 8.29 -48.01
N SER A 129 -5.37 7.31 -47.28
CA SER A 129 -5.45 5.92 -47.71
C SER A 129 -6.86 5.64 -48.23
N THR A 130 -6.97 5.32 -49.53
CA THR A 130 -8.20 4.84 -50.16
C THR A 130 -8.43 3.37 -49.76
N LEU A 131 -9.62 3.06 -49.24
CA LEU A 131 -10.04 1.70 -48.92
C LEU A 131 -10.32 0.89 -50.20
N VAL A 132 -9.65 -0.25 -50.36
CA VAL A 132 -9.96 -1.25 -51.40
C VAL A 132 -10.49 -2.50 -50.71
N ILE A 133 -11.73 -2.87 -51.01
CA ILE A 133 -12.39 -4.08 -50.48
C ILE A 133 -12.26 -5.18 -51.53
N ILE A 134 -11.60 -6.29 -51.19
CA ILE A 134 -11.49 -7.48 -52.04
C ILE A 134 -12.50 -8.51 -51.55
N VAL A 135 -13.47 -8.85 -52.40
CA VAL A 135 -14.43 -9.93 -52.15
C VAL A 135 -13.92 -11.20 -52.82
N VAL A 136 -13.70 -12.25 -52.03
CA VAL A 136 -13.29 -13.57 -52.53
C VAL A 136 -14.51 -14.48 -52.54
N VAL A 137 -14.92 -14.92 -53.73
CA VAL A 137 -15.99 -15.92 -53.92
C VAL A 137 -15.34 -17.29 -54.11
N GLY A 138 -15.54 -18.20 -53.17
CA GLY A 138 -15.05 -19.57 -53.25
C GLY A 138 -16.01 -20.47 -54.00
N VAL A 139 -15.60 -21.00 -55.15
CA VAL A 139 -16.33 -22.06 -55.87
C VAL A 139 -15.71 -23.41 -55.51
N LYS A 140 -16.47 -24.28 -54.85
CA LYS A 140 -16.08 -25.68 -54.59
C LYS A 140 -16.44 -26.54 -55.79
N VAL A 141 -15.44 -27.07 -56.49
CA VAL A 141 -15.61 -28.10 -57.52
C VAL A 141 -15.42 -29.47 -56.88
N LEU A 142 -16.45 -30.31 -56.92
CA LEU A 142 -16.42 -31.68 -56.40
C LEU A 142 -15.87 -32.61 -57.49
N ASN A 143 -14.61 -33.06 -57.34
CA ASN A 143 -14.00 -33.97 -58.30
C ASN A 143 -14.33 -35.43 -57.95
N LYS A 144 -14.91 -36.18 -58.90
CA LYS A 144 -15.24 -37.61 -58.74
C LYS A 144 -13.97 -38.44 -58.89
N GLY A 145 -13.71 -39.33 -57.93
CA GLY A 145 -12.51 -40.17 -57.89
C GLY A 145 -12.43 -41.21 -59.02
N PRO A 146 -11.22 -41.61 -59.45
CA PRO A 146 -11.01 -42.57 -60.52
C PRO A 146 -11.19 -44.05 -60.09
N ILE A 147 -11.70 -44.84 -61.03
CA ILE A 147 -11.98 -46.29 -60.96
C ILE A 147 -10.66 -47.10 -61.00
N PRO A 148 -10.45 -48.14 -60.17
CA PRO A 148 -9.21 -48.92 -60.16
C PRO A 148 -9.18 -50.00 -61.26
N ARG A 149 -8.04 -50.16 -61.95
CA ARG A 149 -7.79 -51.28 -62.90
C ARG A 149 -6.49 -52.05 -62.62
N LYS A 150 -6.71 -53.35 -62.34
CA LYS A 150 -6.00 -54.60 -62.70
C LYS A 150 -4.54 -54.86 -62.26
N ARG A 151 -4.32 -56.08 -61.74
CA ARG A 151 -3.06 -56.84 -61.91
C ARG A 151 -3.34 -58.16 -62.64
N PRO A 152 -2.52 -58.57 -63.63
CA PRO A 152 -2.57 -59.92 -64.20
C PRO A 152 -1.70 -60.93 -63.43
N ARG A 153 -2.06 -62.20 -63.63
CA ARG A 153 -1.53 -63.45 -63.01
C ARG A 153 -0.01 -63.65 -63.20
N GLN A 154 0.60 -64.31 -62.22
CA GLN A 154 1.84 -65.10 -62.43
C GLN A 154 1.52 -66.60 -62.39
N LYS A 155 2.32 -67.38 -63.13
CA LYS A 155 2.22 -68.81 -63.45
C LYS A 155 2.27 -69.73 -62.23
#